data_AF-A0A833UX45-F1
#
_entry.id   AF-A0A833UX45-F1
#
_cell.length_a   1.000
_cell.length_b   1.000
_cell.length_c   1.000
_cell.angle_alpha   90.00
_cell.angle_beta   90.00
_cell.angle_gamma   90.00
#
_symmetry.space_group_name_H-M   'P 1'
#
loop_
_entity.id
_entity.type
_entity.pdbx_description
1 polymer ?
#
loop_
_entity_poly.entity_id
_entity_poly.type
_entity_poly.pdbx_seq_one_letter_code
_entity_poly.pdbx_strand_id
1 'polypeptide(L)'
;FLFPLAKTWVSKNYTRVVGLAREIGETMEAQAVFGGRPSLSSLPRSPTLRTCCLSYTQKPILHTTHHLHLAAFHSNSHLFSYSLSRPHAKTLSHNATTKTHIFLPHLVASMEQVDETYIMVKPDGVQRGLVGEIISRFEKKGFKLTGLKLFQCPKELAEEHYKDLKEKSFFPKLIEYITSGPVVCMAWEGVGVVASARKLIGSTNPLQADPGTIRGDLAVQTGRNVVHGSDSPENGQREIALWFKEGEICQWTPAQAPWLRE
;
A
#
# COMPACT_ATOMS: atom_id res chain seq x y z
N PHE A 1 -10.38 30.57 33.76
CA PHE A 1 -9.38 31.45 33.10
C PHE A 1 -8.78 30.81 31.83
N LEU A 2 -9.59 30.25 30.91
CA LEU A 2 -9.06 29.57 29.69
C LEU A 2 -9.88 29.78 28.42
N PHE A 3 -10.72 30.82 28.37
CA PHE A 3 -11.52 31.17 27.19
C PHE A 3 -11.07 32.41 26.37
N PRO A 4 -10.21 33.35 26.84
CA PRO A 4 -9.81 34.49 26.01
C PRO A 4 -8.70 34.21 24.98
N LEU A 5 -7.90 33.15 25.15
CA LEU A 5 -6.69 32.91 24.33
C LEU A 5 -6.97 32.27 22.96
N ALA A 6 -8.10 31.58 22.78
CA ALA A 6 -8.44 30.94 21.51
C ALA A 6 -8.93 31.94 20.43
N LYS A 7 -9.58 33.04 20.84
CA LYS A 7 -10.14 34.03 19.90
C LYS A 7 -9.06 34.90 19.23
N THR A 8 -7.95 35.17 19.92
CA THR A 8 -6.86 35.99 19.38
C THR A 8 -5.97 35.24 18.39
N TRP A 9 -5.90 33.90 18.48
CA TRP A 9 -5.12 33.08 17.53
C TRP A 9 -5.84 32.87 16.19
N VAL A 10 -7.16 32.64 16.22
CA VAL A 10 -7.97 32.48 14.98
C VAL A 10 -8.04 33.79 14.20
N SER A 11 -8.18 34.93 14.88
CA SER A 11 -8.23 36.26 14.23
C SER A 11 -6.90 36.65 13.58
N LYS A 12 -5.74 36.36 14.21
CA LYS A 12 -4.43 36.70 13.64
C LYS A 12 -4.04 35.83 12.43
N ASN A 13 -4.50 34.58 12.36
CA ASN A 13 -4.15 33.69 11.25
C ASN A 13 -5.10 33.81 10.05
N TYR A 14 -6.37 34.19 10.26
CA TYR A 14 -7.30 34.44 9.16
C TYR A 14 -6.85 35.62 8.26
N THR A 15 -6.41 36.73 8.86
CA THR A 15 -5.92 37.91 8.11
C THR A 15 -4.66 37.60 7.29
N ARG A 16 -3.82 36.68 7.77
CA ARG A 16 -2.59 36.27 7.07
C ARG A 16 -2.86 35.34 5.89
N VAL A 17 -3.85 34.46 6.00
CA VAL A 17 -4.27 33.56 4.91
C VAL A 17 -5.04 34.32 3.83
N VAL A 18 -5.89 35.28 4.20
CA VAL A 18 -6.62 36.13 3.24
C VAL A 18 -5.68 37.11 2.53
N GLY A 19 -4.64 37.61 3.21
CA GLY A 19 -3.60 38.45 2.59
C GLY A 19 -2.81 37.71 1.51
N LEU A 20 -2.40 36.47 1.78
CA LEU A 20 -1.64 35.65 0.83
C LEU A 20 -2.48 35.26 -0.41
N ALA A 21 -3.77 34.99 -0.22
CA ALA A 21 -4.69 34.66 -1.32
C ALA A 21 -4.93 35.86 -2.26
N ARG A 22 -4.84 37.09 -1.74
CA ARG A 22 -4.98 38.32 -2.54
C ARG A 22 -3.70 38.64 -3.34
N GLU A 23 -2.53 38.37 -2.78
CA GLU A 23 -1.23 38.59 -3.43
C GLU A 23 -0.98 37.61 -4.60
N ILE A 24 -1.55 36.41 -4.52
CA ILE A 24 -1.51 35.41 -5.60
C ILE A 24 -2.55 35.70 -6.70
N GLY A 25 -3.65 36.41 -6.38
CA GLY A 25 -4.66 36.84 -7.34
C GLY A 25 -4.23 38.04 -8.21
N GLU A 26 -3.43 38.96 -7.65
CA GLU A 26 -2.98 40.18 -8.35
C GLU A 26 -1.80 39.92 -9.32
N THR A 27 -1.16 38.75 -9.28
CA THR A 27 -0.01 38.39 -10.15
C THR A 27 -0.39 37.67 -11.45
N MET A 28 -1.67 37.36 -11.70
CA MET A 28 -2.12 36.71 -12.94
C MET A 28 -2.81 37.64 -13.96
N GLU A 29 -2.98 38.95 -13.68
CA GLU A 29 -3.59 39.91 -14.62
C GLU A 29 -2.60 40.88 -15.29
N ALA A 30 -1.29 40.76 -15.06
CA ALA A 30 -0.29 41.71 -15.56
C ALA A 30 0.42 41.33 -16.89
N GLN A 31 -0.16 40.47 -17.72
CA GLN A 31 0.37 40.15 -19.06
C GLN A 31 -0.72 40.12 -20.14
N ALA A 32 -1.40 41.25 -20.37
CA ALA A 32 -2.24 41.41 -21.56
C ALA A 32 -2.48 42.89 -21.93
N VAL A 33 -1.45 43.70 -22.11
CA VAL A 33 -1.59 45.02 -22.75
C VAL A 33 -0.33 45.35 -23.56
N PHE A 34 -0.41 45.27 -24.89
CA PHE A 34 0.09 46.28 -25.83
C PHE A 34 -0.46 45.97 -27.23
N GLY A 35 -1.38 46.83 -27.68
CA GLY A 35 -1.91 46.82 -29.03
C GLY A 35 -1.01 47.58 -30.00
N GLY A 36 -1.06 47.15 -31.26
CA GLY A 36 -0.57 47.88 -32.43
C GLY A 36 -1.23 47.34 -33.71
N ARG A 37 -2.16 48.12 -34.27
CA ARG A 37 -2.81 47.98 -35.60
C ARG A 37 -2.30 49.13 -36.50
N PRO A 38 -2.63 49.26 -37.81
CA PRO A 38 -3.40 48.38 -38.72
C PRO A 38 -2.81 48.26 -40.17
N SER A 39 -3.40 47.41 -41.02
CA SER A 39 -3.80 47.83 -42.38
C SER A 39 -4.89 46.90 -42.96
N LEU A 40 -5.69 47.46 -43.86
CA LEU A 40 -7.03 47.04 -44.29
C LEU A 40 -7.04 45.90 -45.33
N SER A 41 -8.11 45.08 -45.35
CA SER A 41 -9.14 45.17 -46.41
C SER A 41 -10.25 44.09 -46.32
N SER A 42 -11.48 44.58 -46.52
CA SER A 42 -12.68 43.94 -47.08
C SER A 42 -13.36 42.71 -46.45
N LEU A 43 -14.50 43.01 -45.81
CA LEU A 43 -15.75 42.24 -45.64
C LEU A 43 -16.40 41.85 -47.01
N PRO A 44 -17.52 41.07 -47.12
CA PRO A 44 -18.58 40.87 -46.11
C PRO A 44 -19.36 39.53 -46.03
N ARG A 45 -20.23 39.45 -44.97
CA ARG A 45 -21.51 38.68 -44.81
C ARG A 45 -21.42 37.15 -44.73
N SER A 46 -22.26 36.38 -44.03
CA SER A 46 -23.25 36.46 -42.93
C SER A 46 -23.73 34.99 -42.70
N PRO A 47 -24.51 34.65 -41.65
CA PRO A 47 -24.37 33.38 -40.93
C PRO A 47 -25.42 32.32 -41.29
N THR A 48 -25.09 31.04 -41.11
CA THR A 48 -26.09 29.97 -40.91
C THR A 48 -25.63 28.96 -39.86
N LEU A 49 -26.38 28.93 -38.76
CA LEU A 49 -26.51 27.83 -37.81
C LEU A 49 -26.86 26.53 -38.55
N ARG A 50 -26.14 25.44 -38.25
CA ARG A 50 -26.70 24.08 -38.31
C ARG A 50 -26.15 23.23 -37.17
N THR A 51 -26.97 23.08 -36.15
CA THR A 51 -26.96 21.97 -35.21
C THR A 51 -27.16 20.67 -35.99
N CYS A 52 -26.22 19.72 -35.91
CA CYS A 52 -26.42 18.38 -36.43
C CYS A 52 -26.53 17.41 -35.25
N CYS A 53 -27.77 17.04 -34.92
CA CYS A 53 -28.08 15.93 -34.04
C CYS A 53 -27.75 14.62 -34.78
N LEU A 54 -26.86 13.80 -34.22
CA LEU A 54 -26.71 12.40 -34.61
C LEU A 54 -27.52 11.56 -33.63
N SER A 55 -28.73 11.20 -34.06
CA SER A 55 -29.57 10.18 -33.44
C SER A 55 -29.06 8.79 -33.82
N TYR A 56 -28.55 8.04 -32.86
CA TYR A 56 -28.27 6.61 -33.04
C TYR A 56 -29.55 5.82 -32.76
N THR A 57 -30.11 5.24 -33.82
CA THR A 57 -31.33 4.44 -33.79
C THR A 57 -31.06 3.04 -33.24
N GLN A 58 -31.81 2.66 -32.22
CA GLN A 58 -31.89 1.35 -31.60
C GLN A 58 -33.04 0.55 -32.24
N LYS A 59 -32.84 -0.74 -32.58
CA LYS A 59 -33.88 -1.78 -32.81
C LYS A 59 -33.25 -3.17 -33.06
N PRO A 60 -33.98 -4.30 -32.90
CA PRO A 60 -33.64 -5.31 -31.89
C PRO A 60 -33.48 -6.76 -32.40
N ILE A 61 -32.95 -7.60 -31.49
CA ILE A 61 -33.20 -9.03 -31.20
C ILE A 61 -33.63 -9.94 -32.37
N LEU A 62 -32.86 -11.02 -32.58
CA LEU A 62 -33.42 -12.36 -32.79
C LEU A 62 -32.55 -13.44 -32.14
N HIS A 63 -33.27 -14.38 -31.54
CA HIS A 63 -32.86 -15.47 -30.66
C HIS A 63 -32.79 -16.74 -31.49
N THR A 64 -31.72 -17.55 -31.41
CA THR A 64 -31.84 -18.99 -31.73
C THR A 64 -30.81 -19.82 -30.98
N THR A 65 -31.35 -20.84 -30.33
CA THR A 65 -30.77 -21.86 -29.48
C THR A 65 -30.07 -22.96 -30.27
N HIS A 66 -28.92 -23.46 -29.79
CA HIS A 66 -28.51 -24.84 -30.00
C HIS A 66 -27.87 -25.43 -28.73
N HIS A 67 -28.18 -26.71 -28.55
CA HIS A 67 -28.18 -27.52 -27.34
C HIS A 67 -26.98 -28.48 -27.31
N LEU A 68 -26.64 -28.96 -26.10
CA LEU A 68 -25.82 -30.15 -25.74
C LEU A 68 -24.29 -29.92 -25.74
N HIS A 69 -23.52 -30.31 -24.72
CA HIS A 69 -23.55 -31.58 -23.98
C HIS A 69 -22.94 -31.46 -22.56
N LEU A 70 -23.56 -32.15 -21.59
CA LEU A 70 -23.17 -32.32 -20.19
C LEU A 70 -21.95 -33.25 -20.04
N ALA A 71 -21.09 -32.98 -19.05
CA ALA A 71 -20.38 -34.02 -18.32
C ALA A 71 -20.21 -33.59 -16.85
N ALA A 72 -20.93 -34.29 -15.99
CA ALA A 72 -20.94 -34.16 -14.53
C ALA A 72 -19.83 -35.04 -13.93
N PHE A 73 -19.04 -34.49 -13.00
CA PHE A 73 -18.24 -35.29 -12.07
C PHE A 73 -18.86 -35.23 -10.68
N HIS A 74 -19.02 -36.43 -10.12
CA HIS A 74 -19.82 -36.72 -8.94
C HIS A 74 -19.07 -36.38 -7.65
N SER A 75 -19.81 -35.79 -6.72
CA SER A 75 -19.50 -35.66 -5.30
C SER A 75 -19.57 -37.03 -4.62
N ASN A 76 -18.65 -37.33 -3.71
CA ASN A 76 -18.84 -38.37 -2.70
C ASN A 76 -18.41 -37.84 -1.32
N SER A 77 -19.38 -37.28 -0.63
CA SER A 77 -19.37 -37.12 0.82
C SER A 77 -19.77 -38.44 1.49
N HIS A 78 -18.88 -39.03 2.29
CA HIS A 78 -19.25 -40.07 3.25
C HIS A 78 -19.20 -39.50 4.66
N LEU A 79 -20.37 -39.15 5.17
CA LEU A 79 -20.65 -38.89 6.58
C LEU A 79 -21.08 -40.21 7.26
N PHE A 80 -20.45 -40.49 8.40
CA PHE A 80 -20.90 -41.29 9.55
C PHE A 80 -21.70 -42.59 9.34
N SER A 81 -21.07 -43.71 9.73
CA SER A 81 -21.61 -44.62 10.76
C SER A 81 -20.65 -45.79 10.98
N TYR A 82 -20.08 -45.96 12.18
CA TYR A 82 -19.87 -47.30 12.73
C TYR A 82 -19.81 -47.28 14.27
N SER A 83 -20.84 -47.94 14.79
CA SER A 83 -21.11 -48.53 16.10
C SER A 83 -19.99 -48.58 17.15
N LEU A 84 -20.33 -48.10 18.35
CA LEU A 84 -19.71 -48.44 19.63
C LEU A 84 -19.72 -49.96 19.85
N SER A 85 -18.56 -50.52 20.20
CA SER A 85 -18.45 -51.83 20.84
C SER A 85 -17.43 -51.73 21.98
N ARG A 86 -17.95 -51.79 23.20
CA ARG A 86 -17.21 -51.82 24.46
C ARG A 86 -16.60 -53.22 24.64
N PRO A 87 -15.40 -53.32 25.23
CA PRO A 87 -15.26 -54.33 26.28
C PRO A 87 -14.62 -53.78 27.56
N HIS A 88 -14.78 -54.62 28.55
CA HIS A 88 -14.68 -54.45 29.98
C HIS A 88 -13.22 -54.33 30.49
N ALA A 89 -13.10 -53.74 31.67
CA ALA A 89 -11.88 -53.24 32.30
C ALA A 89 -10.89 -54.34 32.76
N LYS A 90 -9.61 -53.98 32.84
CA LYS A 90 -8.69 -54.47 33.86
C LYS A 90 -7.88 -53.31 34.45
N THR A 91 -8.04 -53.15 35.75
CA THR A 91 -7.39 -52.19 36.65
C THR A 91 -5.92 -52.54 36.80
N LEU A 92 -5.02 -51.57 36.63
CA LEU A 92 -3.67 -51.61 37.22
C LEU A 92 -3.30 -50.21 37.69
N SER A 93 -3.00 -50.15 38.98
CA SER A 93 -2.63 -48.99 39.77
C SER A 93 -1.23 -48.49 39.39
N HIS A 94 -1.10 -47.21 39.07
CA HIS A 94 0.14 -46.47 39.27
C HIS A 94 -0.18 -45.03 39.69
N ASN A 95 0.31 -44.66 40.88
CA ASN A 95 0.35 -43.28 41.36
C ASN A 95 1.17 -42.43 40.39
N ALA A 96 0.49 -41.57 39.62
CA ALA A 96 1.11 -40.49 38.89
C ALA A 96 0.32 -39.22 39.19
N THR A 97 0.91 -38.34 39.98
CA THR A 97 0.50 -36.93 40.15
C THR A 97 0.62 -36.26 38.78
N THR A 98 -0.43 -36.39 37.99
CA THR A 98 -0.58 -35.69 36.73
C THR A 98 -0.87 -34.23 37.06
N LYS A 99 0.19 -33.41 37.02
CA LYS A 99 0.04 -31.97 36.84
C LYS A 99 -0.76 -31.78 35.55
N THR A 100 -2.04 -31.49 35.69
CA THR A 100 -2.87 -31.00 34.60
C THR A 100 -2.30 -29.66 34.16
N HIS A 101 -1.37 -29.70 33.20
CA HIS A 101 -1.04 -28.52 32.42
C HIS A 101 -2.31 -28.15 31.66
N ILE A 102 -3.04 -27.18 32.18
CA ILE A 102 -4.13 -26.54 31.46
C ILE A 102 -3.46 -25.91 30.23
N PHE A 103 -3.58 -26.58 29.07
CA PHE A 103 -3.18 -26.02 27.80
C PHE A 103 -4.21 -24.94 27.49
N LEU A 104 -3.89 -23.69 27.84
CA LEU A 104 -4.65 -22.51 27.45
C LEU A 104 -4.09 -22.00 26.12
N PRO A 105 -4.63 -22.43 24.97
CA PRO A 105 -4.14 -21.96 23.66
C PRO A 105 -4.21 -20.43 23.54
N HIS A 106 -5.17 -19.77 24.20
CA HIS A 106 -5.26 -18.29 24.23
C HIS A 106 -4.03 -17.62 24.87
N LEU A 107 -3.42 -18.25 25.89
CA LEU A 107 -2.23 -17.70 26.54
C LEU A 107 -0.99 -17.88 25.66
N VAL A 108 -0.96 -18.94 24.84
CA VAL A 108 0.12 -19.20 23.88
C VAL A 108 0.02 -18.27 22.67
N ALA A 109 -1.19 -17.95 22.19
CA ALA A 109 -1.40 -16.96 21.11
C ALA A 109 -0.98 -15.54 21.53
N SER A 110 -1.17 -15.18 22.81
CA SER A 110 -0.79 -13.86 23.35
C SER A 110 0.73 -13.60 23.45
N MET A 111 1.57 -14.61 23.21
CA MET A 111 3.04 -14.53 23.30
C MET A 111 3.74 -14.41 21.93
N GLU A 112 2.99 -14.24 20.83
CA GLU A 112 3.60 -14.06 19.52
C GLU A 112 4.33 -12.70 19.43
N GLN A 113 5.61 -12.74 19.07
CA GLN A 113 6.42 -11.55 18.94
C GLN A 113 5.91 -10.69 17.78
N VAL A 114 5.48 -9.48 18.11
CA VAL A 114 5.08 -8.47 17.14
C VAL A 114 6.33 -7.76 16.66
N ASP A 115 6.60 -7.89 15.36
CA ASP A 115 7.73 -7.23 14.72
C ASP A 115 7.26 -6.01 13.91
N GLU A 116 8.21 -5.17 13.53
CA GLU A 116 8.03 -4.08 12.58
C GLU A 116 8.94 -4.28 11.36
N THR A 117 8.51 -3.84 10.20
CA THR A 117 9.29 -3.87 8.96
C THR A 117 9.21 -2.55 8.22
N TYR A 118 10.33 -2.16 7.61
CA TYR A 118 10.37 -1.02 6.70
C TYR A 118 10.03 -1.48 5.29
N ILE A 119 9.07 -0.79 4.67
CA ILE A 119 8.69 -0.99 3.26
C ILE A 119 8.83 0.35 2.55
N MET A 120 9.40 0.35 1.35
CA MET A 120 9.56 1.57 0.56
C MET A 120 9.08 1.36 -0.88
N VAL A 121 8.14 2.18 -1.32
CA VAL A 121 7.84 2.31 -2.76
C VAL A 121 8.94 3.16 -3.38
N LYS A 122 9.66 2.56 -4.33
CA LYS A 122 10.80 3.19 -5.02
C LYS A 122 10.32 4.24 -6.04
N PRO A 123 11.23 5.07 -6.59
CA PRO A 123 10.82 6.18 -7.47
C PRO A 123 9.99 5.73 -8.69
N ASP A 124 10.32 4.60 -9.30
CA ASP A 124 9.55 4.00 -10.40
C ASP A 124 8.14 3.57 -9.98
N GLY A 125 7.95 3.07 -8.75
CA GLY A 125 6.63 2.75 -8.21
C GLY A 125 5.75 3.99 -8.03
N VAL A 126 6.36 5.10 -7.59
CA VAL A 126 5.67 6.40 -7.47
C VAL A 126 5.32 6.97 -8.83
N GLN A 127 6.29 7.03 -9.76
CA GLN A 127 6.10 7.54 -11.12
C GLN A 127 5.03 6.77 -11.91
N ARG A 128 4.84 5.47 -11.61
CA ARG A 128 3.84 4.62 -12.24
C ARG A 128 2.48 4.61 -11.52
N GLY A 129 2.30 5.40 -10.47
CA GLY A 129 1.03 5.49 -9.74
C GLY A 129 0.67 4.23 -8.94
N LEU A 130 1.67 3.44 -8.50
CA LEU A 130 1.44 2.14 -7.84
C LEU A 130 1.33 2.23 -6.30
N VAL A 131 1.43 3.43 -5.73
CA VAL A 131 1.45 3.65 -4.27
C VAL A 131 0.21 3.06 -3.60
N GLY A 132 -0.98 3.40 -4.10
CA GLY A 132 -2.24 2.92 -3.52
C GLY A 132 -2.40 1.40 -3.62
N GLU A 133 -2.06 0.82 -4.77
CA GLU A 133 -2.10 -0.64 -4.98
C GLU A 133 -1.18 -1.36 -3.99
N ILE A 134 0.05 -0.89 -3.81
CA ILE A 134 1.01 -1.50 -2.87
C ILE A 134 0.50 -1.41 -1.43
N ILE A 135 0.06 -0.23 -0.97
CA ILE A 135 -0.49 -0.04 0.38
C ILE A 135 -1.68 -0.98 0.60
N SER A 136 -2.61 -1.00 -0.36
CA SER A 136 -3.82 -1.83 -0.30
C SER A 136 -3.52 -3.32 -0.10
N ARG A 137 -2.41 -3.84 -0.66
CA ARG A 137 -2.05 -5.25 -0.45
C ARG A 137 -1.64 -5.55 0.99
N PHE A 138 -0.94 -4.63 1.66
CA PHE A 138 -0.58 -4.78 3.07
C PHE A 138 -1.79 -4.58 4.00
N GLU A 139 -2.66 -3.60 3.69
CA GLU A 139 -3.91 -3.37 4.45
C GLU A 139 -4.84 -4.58 4.38
N LYS A 140 -5.11 -5.09 3.16
CA LYS A 140 -5.96 -6.28 2.95
C LYS A 140 -5.38 -7.54 3.60
N LYS A 141 -4.06 -7.61 3.75
CA LYS A 141 -3.38 -8.72 4.46
C LYS A 141 -3.61 -8.66 5.97
N GLY A 142 -3.93 -7.49 6.52
CA GLY A 142 -4.23 -7.29 7.94
C GLY A 142 -3.08 -6.69 8.77
N PHE A 143 -1.98 -6.25 8.13
CA PHE A 143 -0.90 -5.59 8.86
C PHE A 143 -1.29 -4.18 9.31
N LYS A 144 -0.70 -3.71 10.40
CA LYS A 144 -0.95 -2.37 10.95
C LYS A 144 0.03 -1.37 10.38
N LEU A 145 -0.46 -0.33 9.70
CA LEU A 145 0.36 0.79 9.25
C LEU A 145 0.71 1.71 10.42
N THR A 146 1.98 1.86 10.74
CA THR A 146 2.46 2.70 11.86
C THR A 146 3.18 3.96 11.39
N GLY A 147 3.70 3.99 10.17
CA GLY A 147 4.34 5.17 9.59
C GLY A 147 4.12 5.24 8.08
N LEU A 148 3.88 6.44 7.55
CA LEU A 148 3.71 6.69 6.12
C LEU A 148 4.17 8.10 5.77
N LYS A 149 5.10 8.24 4.82
CA LYS A 149 5.46 9.56 4.26
C LYS A 149 5.96 9.48 2.82
N LEU A 150 5.63 10.51 2.03
CA LEU A 150 6.28 10.79 0.76
C LEU A 150 7.57 11.56 1.05
N PHE A 151 8.70 11.10 0.51
CA PHE A 151 10.01 11.62 0.91
C PHE A 151 10.97 11.67 -0.28
N GLN A 152 11.70 12.77 -0.42
CA GLN A 152 12.81 12.87 -1.37
C GLN A 152 14.10 12.46 -0.64
N CYS A 153 14.66 11.31 -1.01
CA CYS A 153 15.82 10.75 -0.32
C CYS A 153 17.10 11.54 -0.64
N PRO A 154 17.80 12.10 0.37
CA PRO A 154 19.13 12.65 0.16
C PRO A 154 20.15 11.53 -0.04
N LYS A 155 21.23 11.83 -0.76
CA LYS A 155 22.24 10.84 -1.16
C LYS A 155 22.90 10.15 0.04
N GLU A 156 23.18 10.89 1.09
CA GLU A 156 23.84 10.40 2.30
C GLU A 156 22.98 9.34 3.01
N LEU A 157 21.66 9.55 3.03
CA LEU A 157 20.72 8.58 3.61
C LEU A 157 20.62 7.31 2.78
N ALA A 158 20.59 7.45 1.44
CA ALA A 158 20.59 6.32 0.52
C ALA A 158 21.85 5.45 0.66
N GLU A 159 23.02 6.09 0.80
CA GLU A 159 24.30 5.42 0.98
C GLU A 159 24.36 4.67 2.32
N GLU A 160 23.89 5.28 3.41
CA GLU A 160 23.81 4.60 4.70
C GLU A 160 22.84 3.41 4.65
N HIS A 161 21.67 3.58 4.02
CA HIS A 161 20.70 2.49 3.88
C HIS A 161 21.29 1.29 3.14
N TYR A 162 22.00 1.53 2.04
CA TYR A 162 22.61 0.49 1.19
C TYR A 162 24.09 0.20 1.50
N LYS A 163 24.58 0.54 2.70
CA LYS A 163 26.02 0.45 3.03
C LYS A 163 26.64 -0.94 2.80
N ASP A 164 25.89 -2.01 3.00
CA ASP A 164 26.36 -3.38 2.81
C ASP A 164 26.56 -3.74 1.33
N LEU A 165 26.04 -2.90 0.42
CA LEU A 165 26.17 -3.04 -1.03
C LEU A 165 27.24 -2.13 -1.62
N LYS A 166 27.97 -1.35 -0.81
CA LYS A 166 28.93 -0.34 -1.27
C LYS A 166 29.99 -0.87 -2.25
N GLU A 167 30.46 -2.10 -2.01
CA GLU A 167 31.47 -2.76 -2.84
C GLU A 167 30.90 -3.38 -4.13
N LYS A 168 29.58 -3.32 -4.35
CA LYS A 168 28.95 -3.88 -5.55
C LYS A 168 29.06 -2.89 -6.72
N SER A 169 29.37 -3.40 -7.91
CA SER A 169 29.53 -2.59 -9.13
C SER A 169 28.28 -1.78 -9.52
N PHE A 170 27.09 -2.21 -9.09
CA PHE A 170 25.83 -1.51 -9.35
C PHE A 170 25.49 -0.44 -8.30
N PHE A 171 26.26 -0.31 -7.21
CA PHE A 171 25.97 0.62 -6.11
C PHE A 171 25.82 2.07 -6.56
N PRO A 172 26.71 2.66 -7.39
CA PRO A 172 26.55 4.04 -7.84
C PRO A 172 25.21 4.27 -8.57
N LYS A 173 24.82 3.33 -9.43
CA LYS A 173 23.55 3.37 -10.17
C LYS A 173 22.34 3.19 -9.26
N LEU A 174 22.48 2.39 -8.19
CA LEU A 174 21.42 2.21 -7.19
C LEU A 174 21.16 3.50 -6.41
N ILE A 175 22.22 4.20 -6.00
CA ILE A 175 22.13 5.48 -5.29
C ILE A 175 21.55 6.56 -6.20
N GLU A 176 22.01 6.66 -7.44
CA GLU A 176 21.44 7.58 -8.43
C GLU A 176 19.95 7.30 -8.66
N TYR A 177 19.58 6.03 -8.82
CA TYR A 177 18.18 5.64 -9.01
C TYR A 177 17.31 5.98 -7.81
N ILE A 178 17.70 5.63 -6.58
CA ILE A 178 16.84 5.85 -5.42
C ILE A 178 16.69 7.34 -5.07
N THR A 179 17.67 8.17 -5.45
CA THR A 179 17.62 9.62 -5.26
C THR A 179 17.06 10.38 -6.46
N SER A 180 16.80 9.70 -7.60
CA SER A 180 16.27 10.33 -8.83
C SER A 180 14.84 10.88 -8.73
N GLY A 181 14.10 10.53 -7.68
CA GLY A 181 12.74 10.98 -7.45
C GLY A 181 12.23 10.63 -6.06
N PRO A 182 10.97 10.99 -5.74
CA PRO A 182 10.41 10.73 -4.43
C PRO A 182 10.14 9.24 -4.22
N VAL A 183 10.24 8.81 -2.97
CA VAL A 183 9.85 7.48 -2.49
C VAL A 183 8.71 7.60 -1.50
N VAL A 184 7.96 6.51 -1.30
CA VAL A 184 7.01 6.41 -0.18
C VAL A 184 7.58 5.47 0.86
N CYS A 185 7.93 6.02 2.00
CA CYS A 185 8.43 5.30 3.17
C CYS A 185 7.26 4.82 4.01
N MET A 186 7.30 3.56 4.44
CA MET A 186 6.25 2.95 5.25
C MET A 186 6.85 2.10 6.37
N ALA A 187 6.21 2.12 7.54
CA ALA A 187 6.46 1.20 8.63
C ALA A 187 5.20 0.36 8.86
N TRP A 188 5.36 -0.96 8.87
CA TRP A 188 4.26 -1.92 9.07
C TRP A 188 4.57 -2.81 10.25
N GLU A 189 3.55 -3.07 11.07
CA GLU A 189 3.63 -3.88 12.28
C GLU A 189 2.74 -5.13 12.15
N GLY A 190 3.24 -6.25 12.67
CA GLY A 190 2.48 -7.48 12.83
C GLY A 190 3.36 -8.68 13.17
N VAL A 191 2.74 -9.78 13.61
CA VAL A 191 3.47 -11.03 13.86
C VAL A 191 4.02 -11.57 12.53
N GLY A 192 5.33 -11.82 12.49
CA GLY A 192 6.01 -12.33 11.29
C GLY A 192 5.93 -11.39 10.07
N VAL A 193 5.71 -10.09 10.30
CA VAL A 193 5.46 -9.11 9.23
C VAL A 193 6.62 -9.02 8.24
N VAL A 194 7.87 -9.13 8.69
CA VAL A 194 9.06 -9.08 7.82
C VAL A 194 9.03 -10.21 6.79
N ALA A 195 8.94 -11.46 7.26
CA ALA A 195 8.94 -12.63 6.39
C ALA A 195 7.70 -12.64 5.48
N SER A 196 6.53 -12.27 5.99
CA SER A 196 5.32 -12.19 5.19
C SER A 196 5.37 -11.07 4.15
N ALA A 197 5.94 -9.91 4.48
CA ALA A 197 6.12 -8.79 3.56
C ALA A 197 7.07 -9.18 2.42
N ARG A 198 8.18 -9.85 2.72
CA ARG A 198 9.11 -10.39 1.71
C ARG A 198 8.42 -11.37 0.76
N LYS A 199 7.56 -12.26 1.28
CA LYS A 199 6.75 -13.17 0.46
C LYS A 199 5.75 -12.41 -0.42
N LEU A 200 5.06 -11.41 0.14
CA LEU A 200 4.10 -10.58 -0.60
C LEU A 200 4.77 -9.76 -1.71
N ILE A 201 5.99 -9.27 -1.45
CA ILE A 201 6.79 -8.50 -2.41
C ILE A 201 7.27 -9.38 -3.57
N GLY A 202 7.72 -10.60 -3.27
CA GLY A 202 8.28 -11.54 -4.25
C GLY A 202 9.79 -11.35 -4.50
N SER A 203 10.36 -12.24 -5.31
CA SER A 203 11.80 -12.31 -5.63
C SER A 203 12.38 -10.97 -6.11
N THR A 204 13.66 -10.72 -5.82
CA THR A 204 14.36 -9.46 -6.20
C THR A 204 14.38 -9.25 -7.71
N ASN A 205 14.55 -10.32 -8.49
CA ASN A 205 14.38 -10.32 -9.93
C ASN A 205 12.88 -10.54 -10.25
N PRO A 206 12.17 -9.55 -10.82
CA PRO A 206 10.74 -9.66 -11.12
C PRO A 206 10.40 -10.83 -12.05
N LEU A 207 11.30 -11.20 -12.96
CA LEU A 207 11.09 -12.34 -13.87
C LEU A 207 11.09 -13.70 -13.15
N GLN A 208 11.54 -13.72 -11.89
CA GLN A 208 11.52 -14.89 -11.01
C GLN A 208 10.56 -14.69 -9.83
N ALA A 209 9.75 -13.64 -9.84
CA ALA A 209 8.74 -13.40 -8.82
C ALA A 209 7.42 -14.04 -9.30
N ASP A 210 6.77 -14.79 -8.42
CA ASP A 210 5.54 -15.50 -8.77
C ASP A 210 4.37 -14.53 -9.04
N PRO A 211 3.45 -14.86 -9.96
CA PRO A 211 2.18 -14.15 -10.11
C PRO A 211 1.43 -14.02 -8.78
N GLY A 212 0.84 -12.85 -8.53
CA GLY A 212 0.20 -12.49 -7.27
C GLY A 212 1.12 -11.78 -6.27
N THR A 213 2.44 -11.87 -6.45
CA THR A 213 3.39 -11.02 -5.70
C THR A 213 3.46 -9.62 -6.31
N ILE A 214 3.84 -8.62 -5.51
CA ILE A 214 3.94 -7.22 -5.99
C ILE A 214 4.88 -7.12 -7.20
N ARG A 215 6.04 -7.76 -7.15
CA ARG A 215 7.01 -7.69 -8.26
C ARG A 215 6.60 -8.55 -9.45
N GLY A 216 5.99 -9.72 -9.21
CA GLY A 216 5.50 -10.58 -10.29
C GLY A 216 4.39 -9.90 -11.10
N ASP A 217 3.51 -9.17 -10.43
CA ASP A 217 2.41 -8.47 -11.09
C ASP A 217 2.83 -7.13 -11.69
N LEU A 218 3.76 -6.40 -11.05
CA LEU A 218 3.96 -4.98 -11.32
C LEU A 218 5.37 -4.62 -11.82
N ALA A 219 6.31 -5.54 -11.97
CA ALA A 219 7.67 -5.22 -12.43
C ALA A 219 8.22 -6.22 -13.46
N VAL A 220 9.19 -5.76 -14.26
CA VAL A 220 9.77 -6.56 -15.36
C VAL A 220 11.29 -6.64 -15.33
N GLN A 221 11.97 -5.80 -14.54
CA GLN A 221 13.43 -5.73 -14.49
C GLN A 221 13.94 -5.46 -13.07
N THR A 222 15.04 -6.10 -12.67
CA THR A 222 15.63 -5.98 -11.32
C THR A 222 15.98 -4.54 -10.92
N GLY A 223 16.47 -3.72 -11.85
CA GLY A 223 16.80 -2.31 -11.57
C GLY A 223 15.58 -1.38 -11.41
N ARG A 224 14.37 -1.89 -11.68
CA ARG A 224 13.08 -1.18 -11.64
C ARG A 224 12.01 -2.10 -11.03
N ASN A 225 12.29 -2.58 -9.82
CA ASN A 225 11.50 -3.59 -9.13
C ASN A 225 10.54 -3.01 -8.08
N VAL A 226 10.15 -1.75 -8.24
CA VAL A 226 9.05 -0.99 -7.61
C VAL A 226 9.04 -0.83 -6.09
N VAL A 227 9.49 -1.82 -5.32
CA VAL A 227 9.33 -1.85 -3.85
C VAL A 227 10.54 -2.49 -3.17
N HIS A 228 10.90 -1.98 -2.00
CA HIS A 228 11.85 -2.56 -1.04
C HIS A 228 11.10 -3.03 0.20
N GLY A 229 11.64 -4.06 0.86
CA GLY A 229 11.21 -4.47 2.19
C GLY A 229 12.37 -5.12 2.94
N SER A 230 12.48 -4.83 4.24
CA SER A 230 13.52 -5.36 5.13
C SER A 230 13.60 -6.88 5.05
N ASP A 231 14.79 -7.44 5.13
CA ASP A 231 15.05 -8.87 4.97
C ASP A 231 15.14 -9.63 6.30
N SER A 232 15.29 -8.94 7.43
CA SER A 232 15.27 -9.50 8.78
C SER A 232 14.59 -8.54 9.78
N PRO A 233 14.13 -9.02 10.95
CA PRO A 233 13.60 -8.17 12.01
C PRO A 233 14.57 -7.09 12.48
N GLU A 234 15.86 -7.42 12.58
CA GLU A 234 16.92 -6.48 12.98
C GLU A 234 17.05 -5.36 11.95
N ASN A 235 17.03 -5.71 10.66
CA ASN A 235 17.03 -4.72 9.59
C ASN A 235 15.72 -3.93 9.53
N GLY A 236 14.58 -4.53 9.89
CA GLY A 236 13.31 -3.83 10.06
C GLY A 236 13.42 -2.66 11.04
N GLN A 237 13.93 -2.93 12.24
CA GLN A 237 14.14 -1.89 13.26
C GLN A 237 15.18 -0.85 12.83
N ARG A 238 16.32 -1.30 12.30
CA ARG A 238 17.39 -0.40 11.82
C ARG A 238 16.87 0.54 10.74
N GLU A 239 16.18 0.01 9.73
CA GLU A 239 15.67 0.78 8.61
C GLU A 239 14.58 1.75 9.07
N ILE A 240 13.65 1.35 9.93
CA ILE A 240 12.64 2.26 10.48
C ILE A 240 13.33 3.42 11.22
N ALA A 241 14.30 3.14 12.10
CA ALA A 241 15.03 4.16 12.84
C ALA A 241 15.86 5.10 11.94
N LEU A 242 16.34 4.60 10.79
CA LEU A 242 17.07 5.39 9.81
C LEU A 242 16.15 6.33 9.02
N TRP A 243 14.98 5.83 8.62
CA TRP A 243 14.09 6.54 7.70
C TRP A 243 13.04 7.40 8.41
N PHE A 244 12.64 7.07 9.63
CA PHE A 244 11.64 7.80 10.41
C PHE A 244 12.27 8.50 11.62
N LYS A 245 11.93 9.79 11.79
CA LYS A 245 12.32 10.58 12.96
C LYS A 245 11.42 10.26 14.14
N GLU A 246 11.86 10.65 15.34
CA GLU A 246 11.04 10.60 16.53
C GLU A 246 9.73 11.38 16.32
N GLY A 247 8.60 10.75 16.69
CA GLY A 247 7.25 11.29 16.49
C GLY A 247 6.64 11.05 15.11
N GLU A 248 7.35 10.48 14.14
CA GLU A 248 6.77 10.12 12.83
C GLU A 248 6.09 8.73 12.82
N ILE A 249 6.31 7.92 13.86
CA ILE A 249 5.64 6.63 14.06
C ILE A 249 4.44 6.82 14.99
N CYS A 250 3.28 6.36 14.54
CA CYS A 250 2.00 6.47 15.23
C CYS A 250 1.61 5.14 15.90
N GLN A 251 1.35 5.19 17.20
CA GLN A 251 0.81 4.06 17.95
C GLN A 251 -0.71 4.14 18.03
N TRP A 252 -1.38 3.07 17.61
CA TRP A 252 -2.83 2.95 17.61
C TRP A 252 -3.27 1.48 17.62
N THR A 253 -4.56 1.25 17.93
CA THR A 253 -5.14 -0.09 18.00
C THR A 253 -6.16 -0.28 16.87
N PRO A 254 -5.94 -1.21 15.93
CA PRO A 254 -6.93 -1.52 14.90
C PRO A 254 -8.20 -2.12 15.50
N ALA A 255 -9.37 -1.61 15.11
CA ALA A 255 -10.66 -2.18 15.52
C ALA A 255 -10.81 -3.65 15.07
N GLN A 256 -10.16 -4.02 13.97
CA GLN A 256 -10.15 -5.39 13.45
C GLN A 256 -9.17 -6.33 14.18
N ALA A 257 -8.36 -5.83 15.14
CA ALA A 257 -7.33 -6.63 15.80
C ALA A 257 -7.85 -7.95 16.41
N PRO A 258 -9.02 -8.00 17.09
CA PRO A 258 -9.57 -9.25 17.63
C PRO A 258 -10.02 -10.28 16.58
N TRP A 259 -10.13 -9.88 15.31
CA TRP A 259 -10.54 -10.75 14.20
C TRP A 259 -9.35 -11.24 13.36
N LEU A 260 -8.16 -10.67 13.59
CA LEU A 260 -6.93 -11.01 12.88
C LEU A 260 -5.97 -11.84 13.73
N ARG A 261 -6.08 -11.77 15.07
CA ARG A 261 -5.20 -12.43 16.03
C ARG A 261 -6.03 -12.98 17.18
N GLU A 262 -5.65 -14.16 17.67
CA GLU A 262 -6.29 -14.88 18.79
C GLU A 262 -5.86 -14.36 20.17
#